data_AF-A0A7T5RLS5-F1
#
_entry.id   AF-A0A7T5RLS5-F1
#
_cell.length_a   1.000
_cell.length_b   1.000
_cell.length_c   1.000
_cell.angle_alpha   90.00
_cell.angle_beta   90.00
_cell.angle_gamma   90.00
#
_symmetry.space_group_name_H-M   'P 1'
#
loop_
_entity.id
_entity.type
_entity.pdbx_description
1 polymer ?
#
loop_
_entity_poly.entity_id
_entity_poly.type
_entity_poly.pdbx_seq_one_letter_code
_entity_poly.pdbx_strand_id
1 'polypeptide(L)'
;MPETATEKPKEDRFGGDQFPIHYEGGNLRVFTNPAGELFVVDILSGATIRISSYRHPKGGLEFTTDALVEPIRVTNMIGWRVGPR
;
A
#
# COMPACT_ATOMS: atom_id res chain seq x y z
N MET A 1 0.72 -41.61 -0.57
CA MET A 1 1.24 -40.45 -1.32
C MET A 1 0.62 -39.23 -0.68
N PRO A 2 1.36 -38.23 -0.16
CA PRO A 2 0.75 -37.05 0.42
C PRO A 2 0.39 -36.06 -0.70
N GLU A 3 -0.87 -35.65 -0.74
CA GLU A 3 -1.38 -34.63 -1.65
C GLU A 3 -0.80 -33.28 -1.25
N THR A 4 -0.07 -32.64 -2.16
CA THR A 4 0.47 -31.30 -1.97
C THR A 4 -0.67 -30.30 -2.06
N ALA A 5 -1.06 -29.73 -0.93
CA ALA A 5 -2.01 -28.62 -0.88
C ALA A 5 -1.48 -27.49 -1.76
N THR A 6 -2.17 -27.24 -2.88
CA THR A 6 -1.89 -26.09 -3.74
C THR A 6 -2.42 -24.86 -3.01
N GLU A 7 -1.51 -24.12 -2.36
CA GLU A 7 -1.80 -22.82 -1.79
C GLU A 7 -2.32 -21.91 -2.92
N LYS A 8 -3.61 -21.60 -2.91
CA LYS A 8 -4.17 -20.62 -3.85
C LYS A 8 -3.47 -19.28 -3.59
N PRO A 9 -3.03 -18.54 -4.63
CA PRO A 9 -2.56 -17.18 -4.43
C PRO A 9 -3.68 -16.39 -3.75
N LYS A 10 -3.32 -15.72 -2.65
CA LYS A 10 -4.20 -14.83 -1.89
C LYS A 10 -4.92 -13.91 -2.88
N GLU A 11 -6.23 -14.02 -3.00
CA GLU A 11 -7.05 -13.17 -3.89
C GLU A 11 -6.65 -11.71 -3.68
N ASP A 12 -6.04 -11.12 -4.70
CA ASP A 12 -5.67 -9.72 -4.72
C ASP A 12 -6.97 -8.91 -4.65
N ARG A 13 -7.29 -8.39 -3.47
CA ARG A 13 -8.50 -7.58 -3.21
C ARG A 13 -8.60 -6.31 -4.06
N PHE A 14 -7.62 -6.04 -4.92
CA PHE A 14 -7.43 -4.79 -5.64
C PHE A 14 -7.15 -4.97 -7.15
N GLY A 15 -7.45 -6.15 -7.71
CA GLY A 15 -7.37 -6.41 -9.16
C GLY A 15 -8.75 -6.57 -9.80
N GLY A 16 -9.39 -5.47 -10.18
CA GLY A 16 -10.66 -5.48 -10.90
C GLY A 16 -11.00 -4.10 -11.48
N ASP A 17 -11.99 -4.01 -12.37
CA ASP A 17 -12.35 -2.77 -13.10
C ASP A 17 -12.61 -1.55 -12.18
N GLN A 18 -12.88 -1.79 -10.89
CA GLN A 18 -13.09 -0.74 -9.88
C GLN A 18 -11.79 -0.12 -9.34
N PHE A 19 -10.63 -0.76 -9.53
CA PHE A 19 -9.35 -0.34 -9.00
C PHE A 19 -8.29 -0.33 -10.10
N PRO A 20 -8.28 0.67 -11.01
CA PRO A 20 -7.28 0.77 -12.04
C PRO A 20 -5.87 0.80 -11.44
N ILE A 21 -5.04 -0.16 -11.86
CA ILE A 21 -3.63 -0.26 -11.50
C ILE A 21 -2.82 0.60 -12.48
N HIS A 22 -2.12 1.60 -11.97
CA HIS A 22 -1.28 2.51 -12.76
C HIS A 22 0.15 2.02 -12.90
N TYR A 23 0.62 1.28 -11.90
CA TYR A 23 1.96 0.72 -11.86
C TYR A 23 1.96 -0.54 -10.99
N GLU A 24 2.65 -1.57 -11.47
CA GLU A 24 2.93 -2.78 -10.70
C GLU A 24 4.31 -3.31 -11.11
N GLY A 25 5.24 -3.39 -10.16
CA GLY A 25 6.60 -3.84 -10.43
C GLY A 25 7.50 -3.83 -9.20
N GLY A 26 8.35 -4.85 -9.07
CA GLY A 26 9.13 -5.08 -7.87
C GLY A 26 8.22 -5.47 -6.69
N ASN A 27 8.36 -4.75 -5.56
CA ASN A 27 7.49 -4.91 -4.38
C ASN A 27 6.47 -3.78 -4.26
N LEU A 28 6.14 -3.09 -5.34
CA LEU A 28 5.34 -1.87 -5.27
C LEU A 28 4.17 -1.91 -6.26
N ARG A 29 2.98 -1.53 -5.78
CA ARG A 29 1.75 -1.42 -6.57
C ARG A 29 1.14 -0.03 -6.35
N VAL A 30 0.68 0.59 -7.44
CA VAL A 30 0.00 1.90 -7.40
C VAL A 30 -1.36 1.76 -8.08
N PHE A 31 -2.42 2.17 -7.40
CA PHE A 31 -3.78 2.10 -7.93
C PHE A 31 -4.64 3.29 -7.49
N THR A 32 -5.73 3.53 -8.19
CA THR A 32 -6.77 4.48 -7.80
C THR A 32 -8.05 3.75 -7.42
N ASN A 33 -8.72 4.18 -6.35
CA ASN A 33 -10.03 3.64 -5.98
C ASN A 33 -11.18 4.34 -6.74
N PRO A 34 -12.43 3.84 -6.64
CA PRO A 34 -13.58 4.49 -7.28
C PRO A 34 -13.84 5.94 -6.85
N ALA A 35 -13.32 6.35 -5.69
CA ALA A 35 -13.43 7.73 -5.19
C ALA A 35 -12.36 8.68 -5.76
N GLY A 36 -11.47 8.19 -6.65
CA GLY A 36 -10.39 8.98 -7.24
C GLY A 36 -9.17 9.16 -6.33
N GLU A 37 -9.07 8.38 -5.26
CA GLU A 37 -7.96 8.45 -4.31
C GLU A 37 -6.81 7.56 -4.78
N LEU A 38 -5.57 8.07 -4.68
CA LEU A 38 -4.37 7.38 -5.14
C LEU A 38 -3.70 6.67 -3.96
N PHE A 39 -3.39 5.39 -4.14
CA PHE A 39 -2.74 4.55 -3.15
C PHE A 39 -1.45 3.96 -3.69
N VAL A 40 -0.45 3.83 -2.80
CA VAL A 40 0.80 3.12 -3.02
C VAL A 40 0.87 1.99 -1.99
N VAL A 41 1.03 0.77 -2.46
CA VAL A 41 1.14 -0.42 -1.61
C VAL A 41 2.52 -1.02 -1.78
N ASP A 42 3.19 -1.24 -0.66
CA ASP A 42 4.31 -2.17 -0.61
C ASP A 42 3.75 -3.61 -0.51
N ILE A 43 3.93 -4.38 -1.58
CA ILE A 43 3.38 -5.74 -1.74
C ILE A 43 3.95 -6.68 -0.67
N LEU A 44 5.21 -6.48 -0.29
CA LEU A 44 5.91 -7.35 0.66
C LEU A 44 5.34 -7.21 2.09
N SER A 45 5.22 -5.97 2.59
CA SER A 45 4.73 -5.70 3.93
C SER A 45 3.20 -5.53 4.01
N GLY A 46 2.54 -5.32 2.87
CA GLY A 46 1.13 -4.92 2.80
C GLY A 46 0.89 -3.47 3.21
N ALA A 47 1.94 -2.70 3.50
CA ALA A 47 1.82 -1.31 3.91
C ALA A 47 1.19 -0.48 2.80
N THR A 48 0.10 0.20 3.12
CA THR A 48 -0.64 1.05 2.18
C THR A 48 -0.50 2.50 2.57
N ILE A 49 -0.02 3.32 1.65
CA ILE A 49 0.11 4.76 1.75
C ILE A 49 -0.92 5.39 0.84
N ARG A 50 -1.76 6.27 1.39
CA ARG A 50 -2.65 7.10 0.59
C ARG A 50 -1.94 8.39 0.20
N ILE A 51 -1.75 8.60 -1.11
CA ILE A 51 -1.06 9.77 -1.68
C ILE A 51 -2.03 10.94 -1.89
N SER A 52 -3.32 10.67 -2.18
CA SER A 52 -4.27 11.75 -2.40
C SER A 52 -4.57 12.49 -1.10
N SER A 53 -4.37 13.81 -1.13
CA SER A 53 -4.81 14.70 -0.08
C SER A 53 -6.31 14.51 0.14
N TYR A 54 -6.71 13.95 1.27
CA TYR A 54 -8.08 14.10 1.74
C TYR A 54 -8.40 15.60 1.80
N ARG A 55 -9.60 16.04 1.43
CA ARG A 55 -10.07 17.43 1.65
C ARG A 55 -10.35 17.68 3.13
N HIS A 56 -9.45 17.28 4.03
CA HIS A 56 -9.56 17.59 5.45
C HIS A 56 -8.89 18.96 5.64
N PRO A 57 -9.49 19.89 6.42
CA PRO A 57 -8.98 21.24 6.61
C PRO A 57 -7.57 21.30 7.24
N LYS A 58 -6.99 20.16 7.62
CA LYS A 58 -5.66 20.07 8.23
C LYS A 58 -4.58 19.46 7.32
N GLY A 59 -4.94 18.86 6.18
CA GLY A 59 -3.99 18.19 5.26
C GLY A 59 -3.19 17.05 5.91
N GLY A 60 -2.49 16.24 5.11
CA GLY A 60 -1.56 15.23 5.63
C GLY A 60 -1.43 13.96 4.80
N LEU A 61 -0.44 13.15 5.15
CA LEU A 61 -0.23 11.79 4.66
C LEU A 61 -0.84 10.81 5.68
N GLU A 62 -1.69 9.90 5.23
CA GLU A 62 -2.36 8.92 6.10
C GLU A 62 -1.86 7.50 5.81
N PHE A 63 -1.64 6.74 6.88
CA PHE A 63 -1.21 5.34 6.84
C PHE A 63 -2.29 4.48 7.48
N THR A 64 -2.59 3.33 6.88
CA THR A 64 -3.38 2.28 7.53
C THR A 64 -2.53 1.03 7.57
N THR A 65 -2.02 0.69 8.75
CA THR A 65 -1.11 -0.46 8.93
C THR A 65 -1.14 -0.94 10.38
N ASP A 66 -0.99 -2.25 10.57
CA ASP A 66 -0.82 -2.86 11.89
C ASP A 66 0.65 -2.80 12.37
N ALA A 67 1.56 -2.36 11.49
CA ALA A 67 2.99 -2.26 11.73
C ALA A 67 3.37 -0.93 12.40
N LEU A 68 4.60 -0.83 12.92
CA LEU A 68 5.12 0.41 13.47
C LEU A 68 5.46 1.36 12.31
N VAL A 69 5.01 2.62 12.44
CA VAL A 69 5.33 3.70 11.49
C VAL A 69 6.20 4.72 12.19
N GLU A 70 7.39 4.96 11.65
CA GLU A 70 8.35 5.91 12.20
C GLU A 70 8.82 6.90 11.13
N PRO A 71 8.92 8.20 11.45
CA PRO A 71 9.56 9.14 10.56
C PRO A 71 11.06 8.82 10.48
N ILE A 72 11.57 8.73 9.26
CA ILE A 72 13.00 8.57 8.98
C ILE A 72 13.50 9.75 8.17
N ARG A 73 14.76 10.12 8.36
CA ARG A 73 15.41 11.13 7.52
C ARG A 73 15.96 10.45 6.28
N VAL A 74 15.42 10.81 5.11
CA VAL A 74 15.91 10.34 3.81
C VAL A 74 16.61 11.50 3.12
N THR A 75 17.93 11.56 3.25
CA THR A 75 18.75 12.68 2.77
C THR A 75 18.24 14.03 3.34
N ASN A 76 17.48 14.79 2.53
CA ASN A 76 16.91 16.10 2.86
C ASN A 76 15.37 16.08 2.96
N MET A 77 14.75 14.90 3.03
CA MET A 77 13.30 14.73 3.16
C MET A 77 12.93 13.93 4.40
N ILE A 78 11.70 14.10 4.87
CA ILE A 78 11.08 13.19 5.83
C ILE A 78 10.47 12.04 5.02
N GLY A 79 10.96 10.83 5.25
CA GLY A 79 10.33 9.60 4.81
C GLY A 79 9.64 8.91 5.99
N TRP A 80 8.94 7.82 5.72
CA TRP A 80 8.33 7.00 6.75
C TRP A 80 8.77 5.56 6.55
N ARG A 81 9.26 4.94 7.63
CA ARG A 81 9.55 3.51 7.68
C ARG A 81 8.31 2.80 8.22
N VAL A 82 7.88 1.76 7.52
CA VAL A 82 6.85 0.83 7.99
C VAL A 82 7.54 -0.52 8.23
N GLY A 83 7.46 -1.05 9.45
CA GLY A 83 8.16 -2.27 9.81
C GLY A 83 7.64 -2.96 11.07
N PRO A 84 8.06 -4.20 11.34
CA PRO A 84 7.67 -4.94 12.54
C PRO A 84 8.08 -4.19 13.81
N ARG A 85 7.28 -4.35 14.88
CA ARG A 85 7.58 -3.82 16.22
C ARG A 85 8.81 -4.46 16.83
#